data_AF-A0A916NEC0-F1
#
_entry.id   AF-A0A916NEC0-F1
#
_cell.length_a   1.000
_cell.length_b   1.000
_cell.length_c   1.000
_cell.angle_alpha   90.00
_cell.angle_beta   90.00
_cell.angle_gamma   90.00
#
_symmetry.space_group_name_H-M   'P 1'
#
loop_
_entity.id
_entity.type
_entity.pdbx_description
1 polymer ?
#
loop_
_entity_poly.entity_id
_entity_poly.type
_entity_poly.pdbx_seq_one_letter_code
_entity_poly.pdbx_strand_id
1 'polypeptide(L)'
;MEGAVKIVYSRIYAPLRKQVYNSLTELNAAILIALEAHNNQLLRGRNYSRRLQFEEIERSALAPLPILHYEFKKQLHATVMKNGHVCLSVDKHY
;
A
#
# COMPACT_ATOMS: atom_id res chain seq x y z
N MET A 1 -13.83 -12.85 2.13
CA MET A 1 -12.58 -12.56 1.38
C MET A 1 -11.51 -12.17 2.39
N GLU A 2 -10.53 -13.04 2.64
CA GLU A 2 -9.32 -12.74 3.47
C GLU A 2 -8.04 -13.37 2.86
N GLY A 3 -8.14 -13.97 1.67
CA GLY A 3 -7.06 -14.78 1.10
C GLY A 3 -5.81 -13.99 0.74
N ALA A 4 -5.94 -12.72 0.34
CA ALA A 4 -4.81 -11.90 -0.10
C ALA A 4 -3.79 -11.67 1.01
N VAL A 5 -4.26 -11.35 2.23
CA VAL A 5 -3.40 -11.16 3.41
C VAL A 5 -2.64 -12.45 3.72
N LYS A 6 -3.34 -13.59 3.77
CA LYS A 6 -2.71 -14.90 4.00
C LYS A 6 -1.66 -15.24 2.94
N ILE A 7 -1.94 -14.92 1.67
CA ILE A 7 -1.00 -15.16 0.57
C ILE A 7 0.24 -14.29 0.72
N VAL A 8 0.08 -12.99 1.02
CA VAL A 8 1.20 -12.07 1.25
C VAL A 8 2.06 -12.51 2.42
N TYR A 9 1.45 -12.90 3.55
CA TYR A 9 2.19 -13.45 4.68
C TYR A 9 3.00 -14.69 4.30
N SER A 10 2.42 -15.58 3.48
CA SER A 10 3.07 -16.82 3.09
C SER A 10 4.18 -16.61 2.04
N ARG A 11 3.98 -15.68 1.11
CA ARG A 11 4.85 -15.48 -0.06
C ARG A 11 5.93 -14.43 0.15
N ILE A 12 5.69 -13.46 1.04
CA ILE A 12 6.58 -12.33 1.27
C ILE A 12 7.14 -12.40 2.69
N TYR A 13 6.30 -12.38 3.72
CA TYR A 13 6.80 -12.35 5.10
C TYR A 13 7.55 -13.63 5.50
N ALA A 14 6.98 -14.80 5.22
CA ALA A 14 7.56 -16.09 5.61
C ALA A 14 9.00 -16.33 5.10
N PRO A 15 9.38 -16.00 3.85
CA PRO A 15 10.77 -16.12 3.42
C PRO A 15 11.70 -15.07 4.06
N LEU A 16 11.21 -13.85 4.32
CA LEU A 16 12.02 -12.76 4.88
C LEU A 16 12.28 -12.93 6.38
N ARG A 17 11.41 -13.61 7.13
CA ARG A 17 11.51 -13.75 8.60
C ARG A 17 12.78 -14.44 9.10
N LYS A 18 13.51 -15.13 8.22
CA LYS A 18 14.74 -15.87 8.57
C LYS A 18 15.99 -14.99 8.53
N GLN A 19 15.89 -13.77 8.01
CA GLN A 19 16.97 -12.82 7.92
C GLN A 19 16.72 -11.65 8.88
N VAL A 20 17.80 -11.10 9.42
CA VAL A 20 17.76 -9.87 10.22
C VAL A 20 18.17 -8.72 9.32
N TYR A 21 17.34 -7.67 9.28
CA TYR A 21 17.60 -6.45 8.53
C TYR A 21 17.97 -5.33 9.51
N ASN A 22 19.01 -4.56 9.20
CA ASN A 22 19.51 -3.51 10.10
C ASN A 22 19.04 -2.11 9.67
N SER A 23 18.34 -2.01 8.54
CA SER A 23 17.71 -0.78 8.08
C SER A 23 16.37 -1.04 7.39
N LEU A 24 15.52 -0.01 7.37
CA LEU A 24 14.27 -0.05 6.61
C LEU A 24 14.52 -0.17 5.11
N THR A 25 15.60 0.44 4.60
CA THR A 25 15.96 0.37 3.19
C THR A 25 16.26 -1.07 2.77
N GLU A 26 17.06 -1.79 3.56
CA GLU A 26 17.37 -3.20 3.30
C GLU A 26 16.12 -4.09 3.34
N LEU A 27 15.28 -3.90 4.37
CA LEU A 27 14.02 -4.64 4.48
C LEU A 27 13.10 -4.38 3.28
N ASN A 28 12.94 -3.11 2.88
CA ASN A 28 12.12 -2.73 1.74
C ASN A 28 12.66 -3.33 0.43
N ALA A 29 13.97 -3.33 0.22
CA ALA A 29 14.57 -3.98 -0.94
C ALA A 29 14.27 -5.49 -0.97
N ALA A 30 14.37 -6.17 0.16
CA ALA A 30 14.05 -7.59 0.25
C ALA A 30 12.55 -7.88 0.03
N ILE A 31 11.66 -7.02 0.54
CA ILE A 31 10.22 -7.06 0.25
C ILE A 31 9.95 -6.92 -1.25
N LEU A 32 10.61 -5.97 -1.93
CA LEU A 32 10.44 -5.76 -3.37
C LEU A 32 10.85 -6.99 -4.18
N ILE A 33 11.94 -7.66 -3.81
CA ILE A 33 12.38 -8.91 -4.46
C ILE A 33 11.32 -10.01 -4.30
N ALA A 34 10.82 -10.22 -3.08
CA ALA A 34 9.80 -11.24 -2.82
C ALA A 34 8.45 -10.90 -3.50
N LEU A 35 8.09 -9.62 -3.56
CA LEU A 35 6.92 -9.13 -4.27
C LEU A 35 7.02 -9.38 -5.78
N GLU A 36 8.18 -9.11 -6.38
CA GLU A 36 8.41 -9.36 -7.80
C GLU A 36 8.27 -10.85 -8.13
N ALA A 37 8.84 -11.73 -7.29
CA ALA A 37 8.66 -13.17 -7.44
C ALA A 37 7.18 -13.58 -7.32
N HIS A 38 6.44 -13.00 -6.37
CA HIS A 38 5.01 -13.27 -6.20
C HIS A 38 4.17 -12.83 -7.41
N ASN A 39 4.49 -11.68 -7.99
CA ASN A 39 3.76 -11.11 -9.13
C ASN A 39 4.03 -11.87 -10.43
N ASN A 40 5.23 -12.41 -10.61
CA ASN A 40 5.61 -13.20 -11.79
C ASN A 40 5.20 -14.67 -11.72
N GLN A 41 4.80 -15.18 -10.55
CA GLN A 41 4.31 -16.54 -10.43
C GLN A 41 2.94 -16.72 -11.13
N LEU A 42 2.78 -17.82 -11.86
CA LEU A 42 1.50 -18.20 -12.47
C LEU A 42 0.39 -18.32 -11.43
N LEU A 43 -0.79 -17.83 -11.78
CA LEU A 43 -1.99 -18.00 -10.96
C LEU A 43 -2.44 -19.46 -11.00
N ARG A 44 -2.98 -19.97 -9.89
CA ARG A 44 -3.43 -21.36 -9.80
C ARG A 44 -4.52 -21.61 -10.84
N GLY A 45 -4.29 -22.61 -11.70
CA GLY A 45 -5.23 -22.98 -12.77
C GLY A 45 -5.23 -22.03 -13.96
N ARG A 46 -4.23 -21.16 -14.10
CA ARG A 46 -4.09 -20.22 -15.22
C ARG A 46 -2.68 -20.30 -15.82
N ASN A 47 -2.57 -19.98 -17.10
CA ASN A 47 -1.31 -19.94 -17.84
C ASN A 47 -0.63 -18.56 -17.81
N TYR A 48 -1.13 -17.62 -17.01
CA TYR A 48 -0.56 -16.29 -16.84
C TYR A 48 -0.35 -15.92 -15.37
N SER A 49 0.55 -14.97 -15.15
CA SER A 49 0.89 -14.40 -13.84
C SER A 49 0.10 -13.13 -13.56
N ARG A 50 0.20 -12.60 -12.32
CA ARG A 50 -0.37 -11.29 -11.99
C ARG A 50 0.25 -10.18 -12.83
N ARG A 51 1.57 -10.25 -13.06
CA ARG A 51 2.31 -9.32 -13.92
C ARG A 51 1.75 -9.34 -15.35
N LEU A 52 1.61 -10.52 -15.95
CA LEU A 52 1.09 -10.63 -17.32
C LEU A 52 -0.34 -10.09 -17.43
N GLN A 53 -1.21 -10.45 -16.48
CA GLN A 53 -2.57 -9.91 -16.43
C GLN A 53 -2.59 -8.38 -16.36
N PHE A 54 -1.73 -7.80 -15.53
CA PHE A 54 -1.63 -6.35 -15.41
C PHE A 54 -1.16 -5.70 -16.71
N GLU A 55 -0.06 -6.18 -17.30
CA GLU A 55 0.53 -5.55 -18.48
C GLU A 55 -0.35 -5.71 -19.73
N GLU A 56 -1.00 -6.87 -19.92
CA GLU A 56 -1.79 -7.16 -21.12
C GLU A 56 -3.22 -6.62 -21.08
N ILE A 57 -3.81 -6.47 -19.89
CA ILE A 57 -5.25 -6.17 -19.76
C ILE A 57 -5.48 -4.91 -18.93
N GLU A 58 -4.92 -4.86 -17.71
CA GLU A 58 -5.31 -3.83 -16.75
C GLU A 58 -4.65 -2.48 -17.07
N ARG A 59 -3.39 -2.48 -17.50
CA ARG A 59 -2.62 -1.26 -17.78
C ARG A 59 -3.34 -0.32 -18.75
N SER A 60 -3.91 -0.86 -19.83
CA SER A 60 -4.64 -0.06 -20.82
C SER A 60 -5.97 0.51 -20.31
N ALA A 61 -6.54 -0.08 -19.25
CA ALA A 61 -7.79 0.37 -18.64
C ALA A 61 -7.58 1.40 -17.51
N LEU A 62 -6.32 1.63 -17.08
CA LEU A 62 -6.02 2.56 -15.99
C LEU A 62 -5.97 4.01 -16.46
N ALA A 63 -6.53 4.89 -15.64
CA ALA A 63 -6.34 6.34 -15.78
C ALA A 63 -4.88 6.73 -15.48
N PRO A 64 -4.39 7.86 -16.04
CA PRO A 64 -3.08 8.38 -15.68
C PRO A 64 -3.00 8.67 -14.17
N LEU A 65 -1.78 8.63 -13.64
CA LEU A 65 -1.54 9.02 -12.25
C LEU A 65 -2.00 10.47 -12.02
N PRO A 66 -2.73 10.74 -10.92
CA PRO A 66 -3.06 12.11 -10.54
C PRO A 66 -1.80 12.97 -10.43
N ILE A 67 -1.87 14.20 -10.94
CA ILE A 67 -0.77 15.18 -10.88
C ILE A 67 -0.44 15.51 -9.42
N LEU A 68 -1.46 15.55 -8.57
CA LEU A 68 -1.33 15.78 -7.14
C LEU A 68 -1.18 14.45 -6.40
N HIS A 69 -0.18 14.36 -5.54
CA HIS A 69 -0.02 13.21 -4.65
C HIS A 69 -1.21 13.09 -3.71
N TYR A 70 -1.53 11.85 -3.33
CA TYR A 70 -2.49 11.62 -2.27
C TYR A 70 -1.92 12.11 -0.95
N GLU A 71 -2.64 13.02 -0.29
CA GLU A 71 -2.30 13.52 1.05
C GLU A 71 -3.25 12.94 2.10
N PHE A 72 -2.71 12.54 3.25
CA PHE A 72 -3.53 12.16 4.39
C PHE A 72 -4.32 13.36 4.89
N LYS A 73 -5.62 13.38 4.61
CA LYS A 73 -6.52 14.41 5.12
C LYS A 73 -6.86 14.10 6.58
N LYS A 74 -6.47 15.02 7.48
CA LYS A 74 -7.03 15.07 8.83
C LYS A 74 -8.30 15.89 8.78
N GLN A 75 -9.41 15.32 9.22
CA GLN A 75 -10.70 16.00 9.26
C GLN A 75 -11.14 16.18 10.71
N LEU A 76 -11.66 17.36 11.03
CA LEU A 76 -12.25 17.70 12.32
C LEU A 76 -13.63 18.32 12.07
N HIS A 77 -14.66 17.81 12.74
CA HIS A 77 -15.94 18.52 12.83
C HIS A 77 -15.89 19.46 14.04
N ALA A 78 -16.07 20.76 13.79
CA ALA A 78 -16.06 21.77 14.84
C ALA A 78 -17.18 22.79 14.63
N THR A 79 -17.77 23.25 15.74
CA THR A 79 -18.82 24.28 15.73
C THR A 79 -18.20 25.66 15.69
N VAL A 80 -18.69 26.51 14.79
CA VAL A 80 -18.28 27.93 14.71
C VAL A 80 -18.73 28.65 15.96
N MET A 81 -17.79 29.29 16.66
CA MET A 81 -18.10 30.11 17.83
C MET A 81 -18.77 31.43 17.41
N LYS A 82 -19.48 32.10 18.33
CA LYS A 82 -20.18 33.37 18.04
C LYS A 82 -19.25 34.51 17.57
N ASN A 83 -17.95 34.39 17.82
CA ASN A 83 -16.92 35.31 17.32
C ASN A 83 -16.47 35.01 15.88
N GLY A 84 -17.06 34.02 15.20
CA GLY A 84 -16.75 33.66 13.81
C GLY A 84 -15.50 32.81 13.62
N HIS A 85 -14.85 32.35 14.70
CA HIS A 85 -13.63 31.54 14.62
C HIS A 85 -13.90 30.06 14.97
N VAL A 86 -13.06 29.17 14.41
CA VAL A 86 -13.08 27.72 14.66
C VAL A 86 -11.69 27.30 15.18
N CYS A 87 -11.65 26.54 16.27
CA CYS A 87 -10.40 26.00 16.81
C CYS A 87 -10.07 24.65 16.14
N LEU A 88 -8.91 24.58 15.49
CA LEU A 88 -8.46 23.39 14.73
C LEU A 88 -7.42 22.52 15.48
N SER A 89 -6.99 22.91 16.68
CA SER A 89 -5.93 22.19 17.40
C SER A 89 -6.46 20.91 18.03
N VAL A 90 -5.86 19.77 17.67
CA VAL A 90 -6.20 18.46 18.25
C VAL A 90 -5.79 18.39 19.75
N ASP A 91 -4.76 19.15 20.15
CA ASP A 91 -4.09 18.90 21.43
C ASP A 91 -4.15 20.05 22.46
N LYS A 92 -4.63 21.26 22.12
CA LYS A 92 -4.75 22.44 23.02
C LYS A 92 -3.59 22.62 24.04
N HIS A 93 -2.38 22.17 23.73
CA HIS A 93 -1.22 22.40 24.58
C HIS A 93 -0.72 23.83 24.35
N TYR A 94 -0.49 24.53 25.44
CA TYR A 94 0.19 25.83 25.48
C TYR A 94 1.70 25.63 25.42
#